data_AF-A0A965UJU8-F1
#
_entry.id   AF-A0A965UJU8-F1
#
_cell.length_a   1.000
_cell.length_b   1.000
_cell.length_c   1.000
_cell.angle_alpha   90.00
_cell.angle_beta   90.00
_cell.angle_gamma   90.00
#
_symmetry.space_group_name_H-M   'P 1'
#
loop_
_entity.id
_entity.type
_entity.pdbx_description
1 polymer ?
#
loop_
_entity_poly.entity_id
_entity_poly.type
_entity_poly.pdbx_seq_one_letter_code
_entity_poly.pdbx_strand_id
1 'polypeptide(L)'
;MTNEQMDRLAAIEIMKWELLPGHRELLSVDVYLSTNESHTPNDEPLEASVWSPTTNEAHAALVREKMRADGWALVIEADHFGLYRVEWSRFEADNLFASRFTRWWDTLPLALTTAALLAVGACKEEEING
;
A
#
# COMPACT_ATOMS: atom_id res chain seq x y z
N MET A 1 -9.73 -11.57 4.42
CA MET A 1 -9.87 -10.60 3.28
C MET A 1 -8.98 -11.02 2.09
N THR A 2 -9.37 -10.78 0.83
CA THR A 2 -8.52 -11.10 -0.34
C THR A 2 -7.48 -10.01 -0.64
N ASN A 3 -6.40 -10.35 -1.36
CA ASN A 3 -5.39 -9.38 -1.81
C ASN A 3 -6.00 -8.23 -2.62
N GLU A 4 -6.91 -8.53 -3.54
CA GLU A 4 -7.60 -7.52 -4.36
C GLU A 4 -8.41 -6.53 -3.50
N GLN A 5 -9.06 -7.01 -2.43
CA GLN A 5 -9.78 -6.15 -1.50
C GLN A 5 -8.83 -5.24 -0.71
N MET A 6 -7.69 -5.77 -0.27
CA MET A 6 -6.64 -4.99 0.40
C MET A 6 -6.02 -3.95 -0.54
N ASP A 7 -5.73 -4.33 -1.78
CA ASP A 7 -5.21 -3.41 -2.80
C ASP A 7 -6.21 -2.26 -3.03
N ARG A 8 -7.50 -2.54 -3.16
CA ARG A 8 -8.54 -1.49 -3.28
C ARG A 8 -8.61 -0.58 -2.05
N LEU A 9 -8.59 -1.15 -0.85
CA LEU A 9 -8.60 -0.38 0.39
C LEU A 9 -7.34 0.50 0.50
N ALA A 10 -6.17 0.01 0.10
CA ALA A 10 -4.93 0.75 0.19
C ALA A 10 -4.97 2.01 -0.69
N ALA A 11 -5.57 1.92 -1.87
CA ALA A 11 -5.70 3.08 -2.75
C ALA A 11 -6.64 4.14 -2.18
N ILE A 12 -7.78 3.74 -1.61
CA ILE A 12 -8.76 4.66 -1.05
C ILE A 12 -8.22 5.26 0.26
N GLU A 13 -7.76 4.41 1.17
CA GLU A 13 -7.52 4.79 2.56
C GLU A 13 -6.11 5.30 2.81
N ILE A 14 -5.11 4.82 2.06
CA ILE A 14 -3.71 5.26 2.21
C ILE A 14 -3.37 6.29 1.14
N MET A 15 -3.64 5.97 -0.13
CA MET A 15 -3.28 6.85 -1.24
C MET A 15 -4.27 8.02 -1.42
N LYS A 16 -5.46 7.93 -0.81
CA LYS A 16 -6.55 8.91 -0.95
C LYS A 16 -6.99 9.11 -2.40
N TRP A 17 -6.96 8.04 -3.20
CA TRP A 17 -7.45 8.06 -4.58
C TRP A 17 -8.97 7.92 -4.61
N GLU A 18 -9.61 8.69 -5.49
CA GLU A 18 -11.04 8.58 -5.73
C GLU A 18 -11.31 7.44 -6.73
N LEU A 19 -12.21 6.54 -6.36
CA LEU A 19 -12.76 5.57 -7.31
C LEU A 19 -13.76 6.29 -8.23
N LEU A 20 -13.51 6.32 -9.54
CA LEU A 20 -14.50 6.82 -10.48
C LEU A 20 -15.74 5.90 -10.49
N PRO A 21 -16.97 6.46 -10.44
CA PRO A 21 -18.20 5.67 -10.46
C PRO A 21 -18.27 4.79 -11.71
N GLY A 22 -18.36 3.46 -11.52
CA GLY A 22 -18.50 2.49 -12.62
C GLY A 22 -17.24 1.68 -12.93
N HIS A 23 -16.09 2.03 -12.38
CA HIS A 23 -14.88 1.22 -12.49
C HIS A 23 -14.75 0.25 -11.29
N ARG A 24 -14.65 -1.05 -11.57
CA ARG A 24 -14.25 -2.07 -10.58
C ARG A 24 -12.72 -2.15 -10.42
N GLU A 25 -11.99 -1.40 -11.20
CA GLU A 25 -10.53 -1.38 -11.22
C GLU A 25 -10.07 -0.01 -10.75
N LEU A 26 -9.04 -0.01 -9.90
CA LEU A 26 -8.32 1.21 -9.56
C LEU A 26 -7.74 1.77 -10.85
N LEU A 27 -8.01 3.04 -11.13
CA LEU A 27 -7.44 3.70 -12.29
C LEU A 27 -5.92 3.54 -12.27
N SER A 28 -5.37 3.26 -13.45
CA SER A 28 -3.96 3.33 -13.75
C SER A 28 -3.33 4.51 -13.04
N VAL A 29 -2.33 4.23 -12.21
CA VAL A 29 -1.38 5.28 -11.86
C VAL A 29 -0.60 5.58 -13.12
N ASP A 30 -1.01 6.60 -13.88
CA ASP A 30 -0.09 7.25 -14.78
C ASP A 30 0.97 7.93 -13.91
N VAL A 31 2.03 7.19 -13.57
CA VAL A 31 3.25 7.78 -13.06
C VAL A 31 3.85 8.55 -14.23
N TYR A 32 3.41 9.80 -14.43
CA TYR A 32 4.12 10.75 -15.26
C TYR A 32 5.43 11.09 -14.55
N LEU A 33 6.44 10.23 -14.70
CA LEU A 33 7.82 10.68 -14.57
C LEU A 33 8.04 11.66 -15.72
N SER A 34 7.86 12.96 -15.45
CA SER A 34 8.18 14.01 -16.41
C SER A 34 9.69 14.10 -16.58
N THR A 35 10.28 13.17 -17.32
CA THR A 35 11.45 13.52 -18.12
C THR A 35 10.92 14.18 -19.36
N ASN A 36 11.00 15.51 -19.39
CA ASN A 36 10.91 16.31 -20.60
C ASN A 36 11.80 15.68 -21.66
N GLU A 37 11.24 14.95 -22.61
CA GLU A 37 11.70 14.93 -24.01
C GLU A 37 10.67 14.24 -24.92
N SER A 38 10.18 15.07 -25.84
CA SER A 38 9.38 14.82 -27.04
C SER A 38 9.46 13.40 -27.63
N HIS A 39 8.31 12.73 -27.80
CA HIS A 39 7.88 12.07 -29.05
C HIS A 39 6.44 11.52 -28.91
N THR A 40 5.53 11.96 -29.79
CA THR A 40 4.12 11.52 -29.97
C THR A 40 4.01 10.28 -30.88
N PRO A 41 2.82 9.69 -31.13
CA PRO A 41 1.89 8.99 -30.23
C PRO A 41 1.58 7.56 -30.77
N ASN A 42 1.68 6.52 -29.94
CA ASN A 42 1.04 5.23 -30.23
C ASN A 42 -0.06 5.03 -29.20
N ASP A 43 -1.29 5.36 -29.60
CA ASP A 43 -2.53 5.12 -28.85
C ASP A 43 -2.90 3.62 -28.88
N GLU A 44 -2.00 2.75 -28.43
CA GLU A 44 -2.46 1.56 -27.74
C GLU A 44 -2.77 2.02 -26.31
N PRO A 45 -3.98 1.78 -25.78
CA PRO A 45 -4.19 1.98 -24.36
C PRO A 45 -3.17 1.07 -23.67
N LEU A 46 -2.11 1.68 -23.12
CA LEU A 46 -1.22 1.01 -22.18
C LEU A 46 -2.15 0.32 -21.21
N GLU A 47 -2.18 -1.02 -21.24
CA GLU A 47 -2.94 -1.80 -20.29
C GLU A 47 -2.56 -1.26 -18.93
N ALA A 48 -3.51 -0.57 -18.29
CA ALA A 48 -3.32 0.05 -17.00
C ALA A 48 -2.81 -1.05 -16.08
N SER A 49 -1.52 -1.01 -15.71
CA SER A 49 -0.97 -2.02 -14.84
C SER A 49 -1.78 -2.00 -13.54
N VAL A 50 -2.48 -3.08 -13.25
CA VAL A 50 -3.35 -3.19 -12.08
C VAL A 50 -2.52 -2.90 -10.84
N TRP A 51 -2.85 -1.82 -10.13
CA TRP A 51 -2.16 -1.42 -8.91
C TRP A 51 -2.40 -2.48 -7.82
N SER A 52 -1.30 -3.09 -7.38
CA SER A 52 -1.26 -4.38 -6.67
C SER A 52 -0.22 -4.37 -5.54
N PRO A 53 -0.33 -3.47 -4.55
CA PRO A 53 0.66 -3.31 -3.49
C PRO A 53 0.84 -4.55 -2.60
N THR A 54 -0.12 -5.48 -2.54
CA THR A 54 0.04 -6.74 -1.78
C THR A 54 0.96 -7.77 -2.45
N THR A 55 1.24 -7.65 -3.74
CA THR A 55 2.06 -8.62 -4.50
C THR A 55 3.20 -7.99 -5.28
N ASN A 56 3.16 -6.68 -5.54
CA ASN A 56 4.17 -5.95 -6.30
C ASN A 56 4.99 -5.03 -5.37
N GLU A 57 6.31 -5.25 -5.34
CA GLU A 57 7.25 -4.49 -4.49
C GLU A 57 7.29 -3.00 -4.80
N ALA A 58 7.19 -2.59 -6.07
CA ALA A 58 7.20 -1.18 -6.45
C ALA A 58 5.93 -0.47 -5.95
N HIS A 59 4.77 -1.13 -6.05
CA HIS A 59 3.50 -0.62 -5.53
C HIS A 59 3.51 -0.54 -4.00
N ALA A 60 4.05 -1.55 -3.31
CA ALA A 60 4.23 -1.52 -1.86
C ALA A 60 5.20 -0.42 -1.41
N ALA A 61 6.24 -0.13 -2.21
CA ALA A 61 7.14 0.98 -1.95
C ALA A 61 6.41 2.33 -2.04
N LEU A 62 5.46 2.50 -2.96
CA LEU A 62 4.62 3.71 -3.01
C LEU A 62 3.76 3.87 -1.75
N VAL A 63 3.18 2.78 -1.24
CA VAL A 63 2.46 2.77 0.05
C VAL A 63 3.39 3.22 1.17
N ARG A 64 4.62 2.70 1.20
CA ARG A 64 5.63 3.07 2.19
C ARG A 64 5.96 4.55 2.17
N GLU A 65 6.24 5.11 0.98
CA GLU A 65 6.58 6.53 0.87
C GLU A 65 5.39 7.43 1.21
N LYS A 66 4.17 7.04 0.85
CA LYS A 66 2.96 7.77 1.24
C LYS A 66 2.78 7.81 2.76
N MET A 67 2.90 6.66 3.43
CA MET A 67 2.82 6.58 4.90
C MET A 67 3.89 7.46 5.57
N ARG A 68 5.14 7.44 5.07
CA ARG A 68 6.19 8.33 5.57
C ARG A 68 5.85 9.80 5.39
N ALA A 69 5.32 10.19 4.23
CA ALA A 69 4.88 11.56 3.97
C ALA A 69 3.77 12.00 4.93
N ASP A 70 2.92 11.08 5.38
CA ASP A 70 1.87 11.30 6.38
C ASP A 70 2.37 11.27 7.84
N GLY A 71 3.69 11.20 8.03
CA GLY A 71 4.35 11.27 9.33
C GLY A 71 4.51 9.93 10.04
N TRP A 72 4.31 8.79 9.35
CA TRP A 72 4.49 7.48 9.94
C TRP A 72 5.95 7.01 9.87
N ALA A 73 6.45 6.49 10.98
CA ALA A 73 7.70 5.77 11.11
C ALA A 73 7.49 4.26 10.90
N LEU A 74 8.49 3.59 10.34
CA LEU A 74 8.41 2.21 9.90
C LEU A 74 9.49 1.35 10.56
N VAL A 75 9.10 0.19 11.07
CA VAL A 75 10.00 -0.90 11.45
C VAL A 75 9.65 -2.13 10.62
N ILE A 76 10.67 -2.78 10.06
CA ILE A 76 10.54 -4.05 9.34
C ILE A 76 11.48 -5.04 10.02
N GLU A 77 10.93 -6.20 10.39
CA GLU A 77 11.68 -7.35 10.84
C GLU A 77 11.55 -8.47 9.82
N ALA A 78 12.65 -9.17 9.56
CA ALA A 78 12.68 -10.37 8.75
C ALA A 78 13.22 -11.52 9.61
N ASP A 79 12.55 -12.67 9.60
CA ASP A 79 13.03 -13.85 10.30
C ASP A 79 13.94 -14.71 9.41
N HIS A 80 14.44 -15.81 9.98
CA HIS A 80 15.35 -16.73 9.29
C HIS A 80 14.62 -17.60 8.23
N PHE A 81 13.29 -17.59 8.22
CA PHE A 81 12.46 -18.33 7.26
C PHE A 81 11.99 -17.45 6.09
N GLY A 82 12.39 -16.18 6.05
CA GLY A 82 11.99 -15.24 5.02
C GLY A 82 10.59 -14.67 5.24
N LEU A 83 10.05 -14.78 6.45
CA LEU A 83 8.82 -14.10 6.83
C LEU A 83 9.12 -12.68 7.29
N TYR A 84 8.15 -11.79 7.10
CA TYR A 84 8.25 -10.37 7.43
C TYR A 84 7.24 -9.98 8.49
N ARG A 85 7.65 -9.10 9.41
CA ARG A 85 6.76 -8.38 10.31
C ARG A 85 6.99 -6.89 10.12
N VAL A 86 5.90 -6.13 10.03
CA VAL A 86 5.95 -4.69 9.80
C VAL A 86 5.16 -3.97 10.88
N GLU A 87 5.73 -2.91 11.44
CA GLU A 87 5.08 -2.01 12.38
C GLU A 87 5.18 -0.56 11.88
N TRP A 88 4.05 0.15 11.96
CA TRP A 88 3.96 1.59 11.71
C TRP A 88 3.67 2.32 13.01
N SER A 89 4.34 3.45 13.23
CA SER A 89 4.09 4.30 14.40
C SER A 89 4.06 5.76 14.03
N ARG A 90 3.31 6.57 14.78
CA ARG A 90 3.22 8.02 14.59
C ARG A 90 3.01 8.71 15.92
N PHE A 91 3.55 9.91 16.08
CA PHE A 91 3.22 10.78 17.20
C PHE A 91 1.92 11.53 16.93
N GLU A 92 0.96 11.43 17.84
CA GLU A 92 -0.31 12.16 17.82
C GLU A 92 -0.53 12.85 19.17
N ALA A 93 -0.60 14.18 19.17
CA ALA A 93 -0.87 14.99 20.37
C ALA A 93 -0.08 14.51 21.61
N ASP A 94 1.25 14.42 21.45
CA ASP A 94 2.22 13.98 22.45
C ASP A 94 2.12 12.49 22.90
N ASN A 95 1.28 11.69 22.24
CA ASN A 95 1.19 10.24 22.45
C ASN A 95 1.78 9.49 21.25
N LEU A 96 2.53 8.43 21.53
CA LEU A 96 3.03 7.53 20.48
C LEU A 96 1.95 6.49 20.17
N PHE A 97 1.36 6.57 18.97
CA PHE A 97 0.58 5.48 18.41
C PHE A 97 1.52 4.50 17.70
N ALA A 98 1.38 3.21 17.99
CA ALA A 98 2.14 2.14 17.33
C ALA A 98 1.20 1.00 16.96
N SER A 99 1.22 0.62 15.69
CA SER A 99 0.42 -0.46 15.14
C SER A 99 1.07 -1.80 15.49
N ARG A 100 0.94 -2.23 16.75
CA ARG A 100 1.60 -3.45 17.23
C ARG A 100 0.90 -4.70 16.72
N PHE A 101 1.39 -5.26 15.62
CA PHE A 101 0.93 -6.54 15.08
C PHE A 101 1.93 -7.64 15.41
N THR A 102 1.42 -8.80 15.82
CA THR A 102 2.26 -9.95 16.20
C THR A 102 2.46 -10.95 15.06
N ARG A 103 1.73 -10.77 13.95
CA ARG A 103 1.72 -11.68 12.82
C ARG A 103 2.94 -11.48 11.90
N TRP A 104 3.35 -12.59 11.30
CA TRP A 104 4.37 -12.65 10.25
C TRP A 104 3.69 -12.97 8.90
N TRP A 105 4.22 -12.43 7.81
CA TRP A 105 3.71 -12.59 6.45
C TRP A 105 4.79 -13.13 5.51
N ASP A 106 4.35 -13.88 4.50
CA ASP A 106 5.26 -14.59 3.57
C ASP A 106 6.02 -13.65 2.62
N THR A 107 5.49 -12.45 2.37
CA THR A 107 6.12 -11.49 1.45
C THR A 107 6.13 -10.09 2.04
N LEU A 108 7.18 -9.33 1.72
CA LEU A 108 7.32 -7.95 2.15
C LEU A 108 6.19 -7.03 1.62
N PRO A 109 5.75 -7.12 0.34
CA PRO A 109 4.63 -6.32 -0.17
C PRO A 109 3.34 -6.52 0.62
N LEU A 110 3.02 -7.79 0.93
CA LEU A 110 1.86 -8.13 1.74
C LEU A 110 2.01 -7.55 3.15
N ALA A 111 3.14 -7.81 3.83
CA ALA A 111 3.40 -7.31 5.17
C ALA A 111 3.26 -5.78 5.28
N LEU A 112 3.88 -5.05 4.34
CA LEU A 112 3.86 -3.59 4.31
C LEU A 112 2.45 -3.04 4.14
N THR A 113 1.72 -3.56 3.15
CA THR A 113 0.39 -3.07 2.79
C THR A 113 -0.62 -3.40 3.89
N THR A 114 -0.60 -4.64 4.40
CA THR A 114 -1.46 -5.09 5.49
C THR A 114 -1.22 -4.25 6.75
N ALA A 115 0.03 -4.08 7.18
CA ALA A 115 0.35 -3.29 8.37
C ALA A 115 -0.06 -1.81 8.19
N ALA A 116 0.08 -1.25 6.99
CA ALA A 116 -0.32 0.13 6.72
C ALA A 116 -1.85 0.31 6.81
N LEU A 117 -2.62 -0.62 6.24
CA LEU A 117 -4.09 -0.59 6.33
C LEU A 117 -4.58 -0.65 7.77
N LEU A 118 -3.99 -1.53 8.57
CA LEU A 118 -4.33 -1.64 9.98
C LEU A 118 -3.92 -0.37 10.76
N ALA A 119 -2.75 0.22 10.45
CA ALA A 119 -2.26 1.42 11.09
C ALA A 119 -3.18 2.64 10.87
N VAL A 120 -3.72 2.80 9.66
CA VAL A 120 -4.68 3.87 9.35
C VAL A 120 -6.13 3.54 9.78
N GLY A 121 -6.36 2.35 10.36
CA GLY A 121 -7.67 1.90 10.82
C GLY A 121 -8.65 1.55 9.68
N ALA A 122 -8.15 1.26 8.48
CA ALA A 122 -8.97 0.90 7.31
C ALA A 122 -9.60 -0.49 7.43
N CYS A 123 -9.02 -1.36 8.26
CA CYS A 123 -9.54 -2.68 8.58
C CYS A 123 -9.02 -3.14 9.95
N LYS A 124 -9.60 -4.21 10.46
CA LYS A 124 -9.19 -4.90 11.69
C LYS A 124 -8.40 -6.17 11.37
N GLU A 125 -7.55 -6.58 12.31
CA GLU A 125 -6.74 -7.78 12.15
C GLU A 125 -7.61 -9.04 11.91
N GLU A 126 -8.78 -9.13 12.55
CA GLU A 126 -9.72 -10.24 12.36
C GLU A 126 -10.30 -10.31 10.94
N GLU A 127 -10.50 -9.16 10.27
CA GLU A 127 -11.05 -9.10 8.92
C GLU A 127 -10.05 -9.56 7.86
N ILE A 128 -8.76 -9.36 8.13
CA ILE A 128 -7.66 -9.83 7.28
C ILE A 128 -7.45 -11.34 7.48
N ASN A 129 -7.59 -11.81 8.73
CA ASN A 129 -7.34 -13.19 9.13
C ASN A 129 -8.49 -14.16 8.83
N GLY A 130 -9.72 -13.65 8.66
CA GLY A 130 -10.90 -14.41 8.20
C GLY A 130 -10.90 -14.64 6.69
#